data_AF-A0A6V7HII7-F1
#
_entry.id   AF-A0A6V7HII7-F1
#
_cell.length_a   1.000
_cell.length_b   1.000
_cell.length_c   1.000
_cell.angle_alpha   90.00
_cell.angle_beta   90.00
_cell.angle_gamma   90.00
#
_symmetry.space_group_name_H-M   'P 1'
#
loop_
_entity.id
_entity.type
_entity.pdbx_description
1 polymer ?
#
loop_
_entity_poly.entity_id
_entity_poly.type
_entity_poly.pdbx_seq_one_letter_code
_entity_poly.pdbx_strand_id
1 'polypeptide(L)'
;RAIITYLANQYGKDDSLYPKDPKKRALVDQRLYFDACTLYKACLDYYYPIVFYKAPRDPTKYVAIGTALSFLEKFLEGQDYVAGKTMTLADLAIVVTISTLEILGYNLGKYKNVTRWFARIRSEAPNYEDNDAGAKARAIMSYLADQYSKNVHLNPQTPSGRALVNHRLHFDIGTLYKGMKNCYYPVVFGGAENYNPEDYKVLESAFDILDKFLDGQDYVAGRNLTIADLAIAATVSTSEVFGFEVEKYTNVAKWMDKIKSSAPGYRKANGEGLEILKKLADNSKTE
;
A
#
# COMPACT_ATOMS: atom_id res chain seq x y z
N ARG A 1 -7.55 -0.07 7.32
CA ARG A 1 -8.01 -0.20 8.73
C ARG A 1 -9.22 -1.12 8.87
N ALA A 2 -10.37 -0.85 8.24
CA ALA A 2 -11.53 -1.77 8.27
C ALA A 2 -11.22 -3.20 7.77
N ILE A 3 -10.36 -3.33 6.76
CA ILE A 3 -9.90 -4.65 6.26
C ILE A 3 -9.12 -5.39 7.35
N ILE A 4 -8.09 -4.77 7.94
CA ILE A 4 -7.25 -5.44 8.96
C ILE A 4 -8.03 -5.81 10.23
N THR A 5 -9.04 -5.03 10.63
CA THR A 5 -9.89 -5.37 11.79
C THR A 5 -10.89 -6.48 11.49
N TYR A 6 -11.50 -6.50 10.30
CA TYR A 6 -12.31 -7.63 9.84
C TYR A 6 -11.49 -8.91 9.79
N LEU A 7 -10.28 -8.84 9.23
CA LEU A 7 -9.39 -9.98 9.12
C LEU A 7 -9.02 -10.55 10.50
N ALA A 8 -8.62 -9.70 11.45
CA ALA A 8 -8.31 -10.16 12.79
C ALA A 8 -9.52 -10.74 13.53
N ASN A 9 -10.72 -10.16 13.35
CA ASN A 9 -11.94 -10.67 13.98
C ASN A 9 -12.36 -12.05 13.46
N GLN A 10 -12.27 -12.25 12.15
CA GLN A 10 -12.76 -13.45 11.50
C GLN A 10 -11.75 -14.60 11.54
N TYR A 11 -10.47 -14.28 11.61
CA TYR A 11 -9.41 -15.21 11.27
C TYR A 11 -8.20 -15.15 12.20
N GLY A 12 -8.18 -14.29 13.22
CA GLY A 12 -7.10 -14.26 14.21
C GLY A 12 -6.97 -15.60 14.95
N LYS A 13 -5.75 -16.14 15.03
CA LYS A 13 -5.42 -17.35 15.81
C LYS A 13 -5.70 -17.15 17.31
N ASP A 14 -5.49 -15.93 17.76
CA ASP A 14 -5.81 -15.42 19.07
C ASP A 14 -6.32 -13.98 18.94
N ASP A 15 -6.60 -13.33 20.07
CA ASP A 15 -7.01 -11.94 20.13
C ASP A 15 -5.87 -10.98 20.51
N SER A 16 -4.60 -11.40 20.45
CA SER A 16 -3.46 -10.57 20.88
C SER A 16 -3.36 -9.25 20.10
N LEU A 17 -3.48 -9.31 18.76
CA LEU A 17 -3.38 -8.15 17.88
C LEU A 17 -4.65 -7.30 17.87
N TYR A 18 -5.80 -7.91 18.15
CA TYR A 18 -7.09 -7.24 18.22
C TYR A 18 -7.96 -7.81 19.34
N PRO A 19 -7.73 -7.38 20.60
CA PRO A 19 -8.32 -7.98 21.80
C PRO A 19 -9.83 -8.06 21.74
N LYS A 20 -10.43 -9.14 22.24
CA LYS A 20 -11.91 -9.22 22.36
C LYS A 20 -12.41 -8.52 23.61
N ASP A 21 -11.55 -8.35 24.61
CA ASP A 21 -11.84 -7.52 25.78
C ASP A 21 -12.24 -6.10 25.33
N PRO A 22 -13.45 -5.63 25.68
CA PRO A 22 -13.96 -4.36 25.17
C PRO A 22 -13.08 -3.16 25.50
N LYS A 23 -12.43 -3.15 26.67
CA LYS A 23 -11.60 -2.03 27.12
C LYS A 23 -10.29 -1.97 26.35
N LYS A 24 -9.59 -3.10 26.18
CA LYS A 24 -8.39 -3.20 25.35
C LYS A 24 -8.71 -2.91 23.88
N ARG A 25 -9.84 -3.44 23.38
CA ARG A 25 -10.29 -3.18 22.01
C ARG A 25 -10.55 -1.71 21.75
N ALA A 26 -11.26 -1.04 22.66
CA ALA A 26 -11.55 0.38 22.53
C ALA A 26 -10.28 1.23 22.41
N LEU A 27 -9.19 0.84 23.11
CA LEU A 27 -7.90 1.51 22.97
C LEU A 27 -7.28 1.27 21.58
N VAL A 28 -7.27 0.04 21.08
CA VAL A 28 -6.77 -0.27 19.73
C VAL A 28 -7.57 0.47 18.65
N ASP A 29 -8.90 0.43 18.74
CA ASP A 29 -9.79 1.15 17.81
C ASP A 29 -9.54 2.66 17.88
N GLN A 30 -9.39 3.24 19.07
CA GLN A 30 -9.06 4.64 19.24
C GLN A 30 -7.76 5.01 18.50
N ARG A 31 -6.73 4.16 18.57
CA ARG A 31 -5.45 4.40 17.87
C ARG A 31 -5.59 4.25 16.35
N LEU A 32 -6.40 3.30 15.88
CA LEU A 32 -6.71 3.14 14.46
C LEU A 32 -7.48 4.36 13.91
N TYR A 33 -8.47 4.88 14.65
CA TYR A 33 -9.20 6.09 14.24
C TYR A 33 -8.34 7.33 14.32
N PHE A 34 -7.48 7.46 15.34
CA PHE A 34 -6.47 8.52 15.39
C PHE A 34 -5.59 8.51 14.15
N ASP A 35 -5.09 7.34 13.74
CA ASP A 35 -4.29 7.23 12.53
C ASP A 35 -5.11 7.66 11.30
N ALA A 36 -6.34 7.19 11.15
CA ALA A 36 -7.19 7.53 10.00
C ALA A 36 -7.55 9.00 9.89
N CYS A 37 -8.01 9.58 11.00
CA CYS A 37 -8.69 10.86 11.01
C CYS A 37 -7.78 12.01 11.44
N THR A 38 -6.63 11.72 12.05
CA THR A 38 -5.71 12.75 12.56
C THR A 38 -4.35 12.61 11.91
N LEU A 39 -3.62 11.52 12.15
CA LEU A 39 -2.24 11.41 11.69
C LEU A 39 -2.13 11.30 10.16
N TYR A 40 -2.73 10.27 9.57
CA TYR A 40 -2.74 10.08 8.12
C TYR A 40 -3.41 11.24 7.40
N LYS A 41 -4.50 11.77 7.96
CA LYS A 41 -5.19 12.94 7.39
C LYS A 41 -4.29 14.17 7.36
N ALA A 42 -3.56 14.49 8.44
CA ALA A 42 -2.63 15.61 8.45
C ALA A 42 -1.48 15.42 7.45
N CYS A 43 -0.96 14.19 7.35
CA CYS A 43 0.05 13.85 6.34
C CYS A 43 -0.49 14.08 4.93
N LEU A 44 -1.70 13.56 4.67
CA LEU A 44 -2.37 13.70 3.39
C LEU A 44 -2.65 15.17 3.07
N ASP A 45 -3.23 15.95 3.98
CA ASP A 45 -3.57 17.34 3.72
C ASP A 45 -2.37 18.23 3.36
N TYR A 46 -1.21 17.94 3.96
CA TYR A 46 0.02 18.65 3.68
C TYR A 46 0.71 18.13 2.42
N TYR A 47 1.08 16.84 2.40
CA TYR A 47 1.90 16.29 1.34
C TYR A 47 1.13 16.07 0.06
N TYR A 48 -0.17 15.77 0.13
CA TYR A 48 -0.94 15.48 -1.06
C TYR A 48 -0.98 16.69 -2.02
N PRO A 49 -1.36 17.91 -1.61
CA PRO A 49 -1.33 19.04 -2.52
C PRO A 49 0.08 19.41 -3.02
N ILE A 50 1.10 19.21 -2.19
CA ILE A 50 2.50 19.49 -2.58
C ILE A 50 2.97 18.50 -3.64
N VAL A 51 2.74 17.22 -3.42
CA VAL A 51 3.20 16.12 -4.29
C VAL A 51 2.38 16.06 -5.58
N PHE A 52 1.06 16.31 -5.49
CA PHE A 52 0.14 16.05 -6.59
C PHE A 52 -0.38 17.30 -7.31
N TYR A 53 -0.34 18.47 -6.69
CA TYR A 53 -0.78 19.73 -7.30
C TYR A 53 0.34 20.79 -7.36
N LYS A 54 1.59 20.40 -7.04
CA LYS A 54 2.73 21.31 -6.89
C LYS A 54 2.40 22.55 -6.02
N ALA A 55 1.44 22.40 -5.11
CA ALA A 55 0.97 23.51 -4.31
C ALA A 55 2.11 24.02 -3.42
N PRO A 56 2.16 25.33 -3.14
CA PRO A 56 3.14 25.85 -2.20
C PRO A 56 2.99 25.14 -0.84
N ARG A 57 4.12 24.96 -0.16
CA ARG A 57 4.13 24.37 1.18
C ARG A 57 3.29 25.22 2.12
N ASP A 58 2.23 24.63 2.66
CA ASP A 58 1.35 25.29 3.63
C ASP A 58 1.91 25.10 5.06
N PRO A 59 2.41 26.18 5.71
CA PRO A 59 2.99 26.06 7.04
C PRO A 59 1.98 25.60 8.11
N THR A 60 0.70 25.98 7.97
CA THR A 60 -0.36 25.60 8.90
C THR A 60 -0.60 24.10 8.85
N LYS A 61 -0.65 23.53 7.64
CA LYS A 61 -0.80 22.07 7.46
C LYS A 61 0.46 21.29 7.87
N TYR A 62 1.65 21.87 7.69
CA TYR A 62 2.89 21.29 8.21
C TYR A 62 2.87 21.17 9.74
N VAL A 63 2.43 22.24 10.42
CA VAL A 63 2.26 22.25 11.88
C VAL A 63 1.25 21.18 12.33
N ALA A 64 0.19 20.95 11.56
CA ALA A 64 -0.80 19.91 11.88
C ALA A 64 -0.21 18.49 11.93
N ILE A 65 0.76 18.16 11.06
CA ILE A 65 1.53 16.90 11.15
C ILE A 65 2.25 16.85 12.50
N GLY A 66 2.91 17.94 12.87
CA GLY A 66 3.64 18.04 14.13
C GLY A 66 2.74 17.87 15.36
N THR A 67 1.54 18.44 15.34
CA THR A 67 0.51 18.27 16.37
C THR A 67 0.05 16.81 16.47
N ALA A 68 -0.21 16.15 15.33
CA ALA A 68 -0.58 14.74 15.32
C ALA A 68 0.55 13.85 15.89
N LEU A 69 1.80 14.10 15.50
CA LEU A 69 2.96 13.36 16.04
C LEU A 69 3.14 13.58 17.54
N SER A 70 2.80 14.75 18.09
CA SER A 70 2.83 14.99 19.53
C SER A 70 1.83 14.12 20.30
N PHE A 71 0.66 13.84 19.73
CA PHE A 71 -0.27 12.87 20.31
C PHE A 71 0.29 11.44 20.27
N LEU A 72 0.89 11.05 19.15
CA LEU A 72 1.52 9.72 19.03
C LEU A 72 2.68 9.56 20.03
N GLU A 73 3.52 10.59 20.18
CA GLU A 73 4.60 10.65 21.16
C GLU A 73 4.07 10.45 22.59
N LYS A 74 2.91 11.04 22.91
CA LYS A 74 2.25 10.89 24.21
C LYS A 74 1.64 9.50 24.39
N PHE A 75 1.05 8.91 23.34
CA PHE A 75 0.54 7.52 23.41
C PHE A 75 1.64 6.51 23.70
N LEU A 76 2.86 6.79 23.24
CA LEU A 76 4.04 5.95 23.43
C LEU A 76 4.82 6.25 24.73
N GLU A 77 4.37 7.20 25.54
CA GLU A 77 5.02 7.49 26.83
C GLU A 77 4.81 6.35 27.82
N GLY A 78 5.91 5.75 28.29
CA GLY A 78 5.88 4.58 29.16
C GLY A 78 5.36 3.30 28.51
N GLN A 79 5.09 3.31 27.21
CA GLN A 79 4.57 2.16 26.45
C GLN A 79 5.60 1.63 25.44
N ASP A 80 5.46 0.35 25.12
CA ASP A 80 6.29 -0.33 24.12
C ASP A 80 5.67 -0.26 22.72
N TYR A 81 4.34 -0.17 22.66
CA TYR A 81 3.50 -0.14 21.46
C TYR A 81 2.40 0.92 21.60
N VAL A 82 1.79 1.35 20.49
CA VAL A 82 0.86 2.49 20.47
C VAL A 82 -0.40 2.27 21.32
N ALA A 83 -0.76 1.00 21.57
CA ALA A 83 -1.90 0.59 22.38
C ALA A 83 -1.50 -0.13 23.69
N GLY A 84 -0.23 -0.04 24.11
CA GLY A 84 0.22 -0.56 25.40
C GLY A 84 1.52 -1.35 25.35
N LYS A 85 1.53 -2.52 25.98
CA LYS A 85 2.73 -3.36 26.19
C LYS A 85 2.93 -4.45 25.14
N THR A 86 1.96 -4.67 24.27
CA THR A 86 2.01 -5.68 23.21
C THR A 86 1.66 -5.05 21.87
N MET A 87 2.22 -5.59 20.79
CA MET A 87 1.90 -5.16 19.43
C MET A 87 0.42 -5.40 19.12
N THR A 88 -0.19 -4.47 18.39
CA THR A 88 -1.58 -4.58 17.94
C THR A 88 -1.73 -4.15 16.48
N LEU A 89 -2.93 -4.29 15.93
CA LEU A 89 -3.26 -3.75 14.61
C LEU A 89 -2.98 -2.25 14.48
N ALA A 90 -3.05 -1.49 15.58
CA ALA A 90 -2.77 -0.07 15.56
C ALA A 90 -1.30 0.22 15.22
N ASP A 91 -0.37 -0.58 15.72
CA ASP A 91 1.06 -0.44 15.41
C ASP A 91 1.32 -0.67 13.93
N LEU A 92 0.74 -1.75 13.39
CA LEU A 92 0.86 -2.11 11.97
C LEU A 92 0.24 -1.08 11.03
N ALA A 93 -0.81 -0.38 11.46
CA ALA A 93 -1.41 0.71 10.68
C ALA A 93 -0.54 1.98 10.73
N ILE A 94 -0.15 2.41 11.93
CA ILE A 94 0.57 3.68 12.14
C ILE A 94 1.99 3.61 11.56
N VAL A 95 2.66 2.45 11.60
CA VAL A 95 4.05 2.32 11.10
C VAL A 95 4.15 2.62 9.61
N VAL A 96 3.08 2.37 8.84
CA VAL A 96 3.00 2.70 7.41
C VAL A 96 2.97 4.22 7.23
N THR A 97 2.16 4.93 8.02
CA THR A 97 2.09 6.40 8.00
C THR A 97 3.43 7.01 8.38
N ILE A 98 4.09 6.53 9.44
CA ILE A 98 5.40 7.03 9.88
C ILE A 98 6.51 6.72 8.86
N SER A 99 6.47 5.55 8.22
CA SER A 99 7.38 5.23 7.11
C SER A 99 7.24 6.21 5.96
N THR A 100 6.01 6.61 5.64
CA THR A 100 5.74 7.57 4.56
C THR A 100 6.30 8.96 4.90
N LEU A 101 6.14 9.40 6.15
CA LEU A 101 6.71 10.66 6.62
C LEU A 101 8.24 10.69 6.54
N GLU A 102 8.91 9.60 6.94
CA GLU A 102 10.37 9.48 6.83
C GLU A 102 10.82 9.55 5.36
N ILE A 103 10.15 8.82 4.46
CA ILE A 103 10.43 8.84 3.01
C ILE A 103 10.26 10.26 2.43
N LEU A 104 9.24 10.99 2.87
CA LEU A 104 8.97 12.37 2.44
C LEU A 104 9.83 13.42 3.16
N GLY A 105 10.85 12.98 3.91
CA GLY A 105 11.85 13.84 4.55
C GLY A 105 11.34 14.61 5.76
N TYR A 106 10.23 14.21 6.39
CA TYR A 106 9.77 14.83 7.62
C TYR A 106 10.73 14.50 8.76
N ASN A 107 11.19 15.52 9.50
CA ASN A 107 12.11 15.30 10.61
C ASN A 107 11.40 14.72 11.84
N LEU A 108 11.57 13.41 12.05
CA LEU A 108 11.05 12.66 13.20
C LEU A 108 11.93 12.75 14.46
N GLY A 109 13.16 13.27 14.36
CA GLY A 109 14.19 13.20 15.41
C GLY A 109 13.79 13.85 16.74
N LYS A 110 12.84 14.80 16.72
CA LYS A 110 12.31 15.45 17.93
C LYS A 110 11.29 14.61 18.70
N TYR A 111 10.78 13.52 18.13
CA TYR A 111 9.80 12.61 18.75
C TYR A 111 10.50 11.32 19.19
N LYS A 112 11.06 11.32 20.40
CA LYS A 112 11.94 10.25 20.89
C LYS A 112 11.21 8.93 21.10
N ASN A 113 9.96 8.98 21.58
CA ASN A 113 9.14 7.79 21.74
C ASN A 113 8.73 7.23 20.39
N VAL A 114 8.35 8.10 19.44
CA VAL A 114 8.02 7.68 18.07
C VAL A 114 9.22 7.02 17.40
N THR A 115 10.42 7.61 17.46
CA THR A 115 11.62 7.03 16.81
C THR A 115 12.04 5.71 17.45
N ARG A 116 11.99 5.61 18.79
CA ARG A 116 12.22 4.33 19.51
C ARG A 116 11.23 3.25 19.07
N TRP A 117 9.94 3.56 19.15
CA TRP A 117 8.87 2.63 18.76
C TRP A 117 9.02 2.24 17.30
N PHE A 118 9.32 3.21 16.42
CA PHE A 118 9.46 2.96 15.01
C PHE A 118 10.55 1.94 14.74
N ALA A 119 11.75 2.15 15.30
CA ALA A 119 12.87 1.20 15.23
C ALA A 119 12.50 -0.20 15.75
N ARG A 120 11.76 -0.28 16.86
CA ARG A 120 11.25 -1.55 17.39
C ARG A 120 10.37 -2.27 16.35
N ILE A 121 9.36 -1.60 15.80
CA ILE A 121 8.48 -2.21 14.79
C ILE A 121 9.27 -2.62 13.55
N ARG A 122 10.33 -1.89 13.18
CA ARG A 122 11.24 -2.30 12.08
C ARG A 122 11.89 -3.65 12.37
N SER A 123 12.39 -3.84 13.58
CA SER A 123 13.11 -5.06 13.96
C SER A 123 12.20 -6.28 14.14
N GLU A 124 10.96 -6.06 14.56
CA GLU A 124 9.99 -7.12 14.88
C GLU A 124 9.12 -7.50 13.68
N ALA A 125 8.94 -6.59 12.71
CA ALA A 125 8.21 -6.86 11.48
C ALA A 125 9.10 -7.66 10.50
N PRO A 126 8.68 -8.86 10.06
CA PRO A 126 9.44 -9.65 9.08
C PRO A 126 9.69 -8.85 7.78
N ASN A 127 10.92 -8.87 7.27
CA ASN A 127 11.36 -8.25 6.01
C ASN A 127 11.25 -6.71 5.95
N TYR A 128 11.43 -6.01 7.07
CA TYR A 128 11.29 -4.55 7.10
C TYR A 128 12.45 -3.79 6.41
N GLU A 129 13.69 -4.30 6.45
CA GLU A 129 14.87 -3.56 5.92
C GLU A 129 14.92 -3.47 4.39
N ASP A 130 14.15 -4.28 3.67
CA ASP A 130 14.00 -4.18 2.22
C ASP A 130 12.79 -3.29 1.82
N ASN A 131 13.11 -2.12 1.24
CA ASN A 131 12.37 -1.46 0.14
C ASN A 131 11.08 -0.65 0.39
N ASP A 132 10.91 0.29 -0.57
CA ASP A 132 9.73 0.98 -1.11
C ASP A 132 8.35 0.62 -0.51
N ALA A 133 7.45 1.60 -0.36
CA ALA A 133 6.09 1.38 0.15
C ALA A 133 5.35 0.23 -0.57
N GLY A 134 5.66 0.01 -1.85
CA GLY A 134 5.19 -1.13 -2.63
C GLY A 134 5.68 -2.51 -2.15
N ALA A 135 6.94 -2.64 -1.71
CA ALA A 135 7.47 -3.89 -1.16
C ALA A 135 6.77 -4.23 0.17
N LYS A 136 6.60 -3.23 1.04
CA LYS A 136 5.85 -3.36 2.29
C LYS A 136 4.41 -3.80 2.05
N ALA A 137 3.72 -3.25 1.05
CA ALA A 137 2.35 -3.65 0.72
C ALA A 137 2.27 -5.16 0.37
N ARG A 138 3.22 -5.69 -0.40
CA ARG A 138 3.24 -7.11 -0.80
C ARG A 138 3.58 -8.05 0.36
N ALA A 139 4.54 -7.68 1.21
CA ALA A 139 4.84 -8.43 2.43
C ALA A 139 3.65 -8.43 3.41
N ILE A 140 2.99 -7.29 3.58
CA ILE A 140 1.76 -7.18 4.38
C ILE A 140 0.66 -8.06 3.77
N MET A 141 0.44 -8.03 2.45
CA MET A 141 -0.55 -8.92 1.81
C MET A 141 -0.27 -10.40 2.06
N SER A 142 1.00 -10.84 1.95
CA SER A 142 1.40 -12.21 2.26
C SER A 142 1.15 -12.58 3.71
N TYR A 143 1.60 -11.75 4.65
CA TYR A 143 1.36 -11.95 6.08
C TYR A 143 -0.14 -12.00 6.39
N LEU A 144 -0.91 -11.06 5.82
CA LEU A 144 -2.34 -10.99 6.03
C LEU A 144 -3.05 -12.23 5.47
N ALA A 145 -2.66 -12.71 4.29
CA ALA A 145 -3.27 -13.89 3.70
C ALA A 145 -2.88 -15.18 4.44
N ASP A 146 -1.63 -15.32 4.89
CA ASP A 146 -1.16 -16.49 5.63
C ASP A 146 -1.76 -16.57 7.03
N GLN A 147 -1.92 -15.43 7.71
CA GLN A 147 -2.50 -15.42 9.05
C GLN A 147 -4.02 -15.42 9.01
N TYR A 148 -4.64 -14.80 7.99
CA TYR A 148 -6.06 -14.45 8.04
C TYR A 148 -6.91 -14.89 6.85
N SER A 149 -6.40 -15.51 5.79
CA SER A 149 -7.28 -15.97 4.69
C SER A 149 -7.85 -17.37 4.96
N LYS A 150 -9.19 -17.52 4.94
CA LYS A 150 -9.82 -18.85 4.78
C LYS A 150 -9.75 -19.37 3.35
N ASN A 151 -9.50 -18.50 2.38
CA ASN A 151 -9.23 -18.92 1.01
C ASN A 151 -7.78 -19.37 0.91
N VAL A 152 -7.57 -20.69 0.96
CA VAL A 152 -6.26 -21.32 0.84
C VAL A 152 -5.57 -21.02 -0.49
N HIS A 153 -6.32 -20.60 -1.52
CA HIS A 153 -5.77 -20.22 -2.81
C HIS A 153 -5.23 -18.79 -2.82
N LEU A 154 -5.66 -17.92 -1.91
CA LEU A 154 -5.26 -16.51 -1.92
C LEU A 154 -3.76 -16.34 -1.70
N ASN A 155 -3.18 -17.21 -0.86
CA ASN A 155 -1.74 -17.34 -0.66
C ASN A 155 -1.42 -18.82 -0.35
N PRO A 156 -1.23 -19.68 -1.38
CA PRO A 156 -1.14 -21.13 -1.22
C PRO A 156 0.04 -21.60 -0.36
N GLN A 157 -0.21 -22.53 0.57
CA GLN A 157 0.84 -23.11 1.43
C GLN A 157 1.62 -24.24 0.75
N THR A 158 1.16 -24.76 -0.39
CA THR A 158 1.93 -25.76 -1.14
C THR A 158 3.20 -25.12 -1.71
N PRO A 159 4.36 -25.81 -1.70
CA PRO A 159 5.61 -25.22 -2.18
C PRO A 159 5.49 -24.64 -3.59
N SER A 160 4.85 -25.37 -4.52
CA SER A 160 4.67 -24.93 -5.91
C SER A 160 3.72 -23.74 -6.04
N GLY A 161 2.60 -23.73 -5.31
CA GLY A 161 1.65 -22.61 -5.33
C GLY A 161 2.24 -21.35 -4.71
N ARG A 162 2.95 -21.50 -3.58
CA ARG A 162 3.67 -20.41 -2.91
C ARG A 162 4.74 -19.83 -3.82
N ALA A 163 5.56 -20.67 -4.45
CA ALA A 163 6.63 -20.24 -5.33
C ALA A 163 6.07 -19.44 -6.51
N LEU A 164 4.95 -19.87 -7.09
CA LEU A 164 4.31 -19.16 -8.19
C LEU A 164 3.77 -17.80 -7.76
N VAL A 165 3.02 -17.71 -6.65
CA VAL A 165 2.52 -16.42 -6.13
C VAL A 165 3.67 -15.48 -5.80
N ASN A 166 4.71 -15.98 -5.12
CA ASN A 166 5.90 -15.19 -4.81
C ASN A 166 6.58 -14.71 -6.09
N HIS A 167 6.76 -15.56 -7.09
CA HIS A 167 7.31 -15.16 -8.38
C HIS A 167 6.52 -13.99 -8.99
N ARG A 168 5.18 -14.05 -8.97
CA ARG A 168 4.35 -12.96 -9.52
C ARG A 168 4.46 -11.66 -8.70
N LEU A 169 4.52 -11.75 -7.38
CA LEU A 169 4.75 -10.59 -6.51
C LEU A 169 6.13 -9.95 -6.73
N HIS A 170 7.18 -10.77 -6.92
CA HIS A 170 8.54 -10.29 -7.21
C HIS A 170 8.65 -9.68 -8.61
N PHE A 171 8.00 -10.29 -9.60
CA PHE A 171 7.86 -9.71 -10.93
C PHE A 171 7.18 -8.33 -10.87
N ASP A 172 6.10 -8.22 -10.10
CA ASP A 172 5.39 -6.95 -9.95
C ASP A 172 6.28 -5.86 -9.33
N ILE A 173 6.88 -6.08 -8.15
CA ILE A 173 7.74 -5.06 -7.54
C ILE A 173 9.02 -4.77 -8.34
N GLY A 174 9.66 -5.80 -8.90
CA GLY A 174 10.98 -5.71 -9.53
C GLY A 174 10.95 -5.32 -11.00
N THR A 175 9.83 -5.54 -11.69
CA THR A 175 9.69 -5.34 -13.14
C THR A 175 8.51 -4.43 -13.45
N LEU A 176 7.28 -4.84 -13.15
CA LEU A 176 6.08 -4.11 -13.59
C LEU A 176 5.90 -2.76 -12.89
N TYR A 177 5.79 -2.77 -11.55
CA TYR A 177 5.67 -1.55 -10.74
C TYR A 177 6.89 -0.66 -10.89
N LYS A 178 8.09 -1.25 -10.96
CA LYS A 178 9.33 -0.50 -11.19
C LYS A 178 9.31 0.22 -12.55
N GLY A 179 8.93 -0.47 -13.62
CA GLY A 179 8.79 0.12 -14.96
C GLY A 179 7.73 1.22 -14.98
N MET A 180 6.56 0.96 -14.39
CA MET A 180 5.48 1.93 -14.27
C MET A 180 5.94 3.18 -13.53
N LYS A 181 6.57 3.01 -12.36
CA LYS A 181 7.10 4.10 -11.54
C LYS A 181 8.15 4.90 -12.31
N ASN A 182 9.13 4.25 -12.92
CA ASN A 182 10.20 4.94 -13.64
C ASN A 182 9.67 5.72 -14.85
N CYS A 183 8.71 5.16 -15.58
CA CYS A 183 8.11 5.82 -16.73
C CYS A 183 7.25 7.02 -16.31
N TYR A 184 6.35 6.83 -15.34
CA TYR A 184 5.29 7.81 -15.07
C TYR A 184 5.60 8.79 -13.94
N TYR A 185 6.29 8.36 -12.87
CA TYR A 185 6.45 9.22 -11.69
C TYR A 185 7.29 10.48 -11.97
N PRO A 186 8.34 10.45 -12.81
CA PRO A 186 9.06 11.67 -13.17
C PRO A 186 8.18 12.71 -13.87
N VAL A 187 7.21 12.29 -14.67
CA VAL A 187 6.27 13.21 -15.34
C VAL A 187 5.18 13.65 -14.38
N VAL A 188 4.46 12.69 -13.79
CA VAL A 188 3.28 12.96 -12.96
C VAL A 188 3.63 13.66 -11.65
N PHE A 189 4.80 13.36 -11.06
CA PHE A 189 5.22 13.91 -9.75
C PHE A 189 6.54 14.68 -9.80
N GLY A 190 7.39 14.44 -10.79
CA GLY A 190 8.70 15.10 -10.94
C GLY A 190 8.69 16.33 -11.84
N GLY A 191 7.62 16.57 -12.59
CA GLY A 191 7.49 17.71 -13.51
C GLY A 191 8.29 17.57 -14.82
N ALA A 192 8.73 16.37 -15.19
CA ALA A 192 9.24 16.13 -16.53
C ALA A 192 8.11 16.31 -17.57
N GLU A 193 8.40 16.94 -18.70
CA GLU A 193 7.38 17.24 -19.73
C GLU A 193 6.90 15.99 -20.46
N ASN A 194 7.78 15.00 -20.66
CA ASN A 194 7.51 13.81 -21.46
C ASN A 194 8.00 12.55 -20.76
N TYR A 195 7.33 11.42 -21.00
CA TYR A 195 7.81 10.12 -20.57
C TYR A 195 9.10 9.78 -21.31
N ASN A 196 10.06 9.19 -20.61
CA ASN A 196 11.27 8.68 -21.24
C ASN A 196 10.91 7.48 -22.14
N PRO A 197 11.19 7.54 -23.46
CA PRO A 197 10.85 6.45 -24.38
C PRO A 197 11.48 5.11 -24.01
N GLU A 198 12.68 5.09 -23.42
CA GLU A 198 13.34 3.85 -23.01
C GLU A 198 12.68 3.24 -21.76
N ASP A 199 12.26 4.07 -20.80
CA ASP A 199 11.48 3.60 -19.65
C ASP A 199 10.09 3.11 -20.07
N TYR A 200 9.49 3.74 -21.08
CA TYR A 200 8.22 3.29 -21.67
C TYR A 200 8.37 1.92 -22.34
N LYS A 201 9.42 1.68 -23.14
CA LYS A 201 9.71 0.36 -23.72
C LYS A 201 9.94 -0.72 -22.67
N VAL A 202 10.59 -0.37 -21.55
CA VAL A 202 10.77 -1.28 -20.42
C VAL A 202 9.41 -1.65 -19.81
N LEU A 203 8.50 -0.68 -19.70
CA LEU A 203 7.13 -0.94 -19.24
C LEU A 203 6.35 -1.81 -20.23
N GLU A 204 6.43 -1.54 -21.54
CA GLU A 204 5.81 -2.39 -22.57
C GLU A 204 6.31 -3.84 -22.47
N SER A 205 7.63 -4.03 -22.32
CA SER A 205 8.23 -5.34 -22.11
C SER A 205 7.71 -6.04 -20.85
N ALA A 206 7.43 -5.28 -19.78
CA ALA A 206 6.81 -5.83 -18.58
C ALA A 206 5.36 -6.27 -18.82
N PHE A 207 4.58 -5.49 -19.58
CA PHE A 207 3.22 -5.87 -19.95
C PHE A 207 3.17 -7.07 -20.91
N ASP A 208 4.15 -7.22 -21.82
CA ASP A 208 4.30 -8.42 -22.66
C ASP A 208 4.49 -9.69 -21.80
N ILE A 209 5.30 -9.59 -20.74
CA ILE A 209 5.52 -10.70 -19.81
C ILE A 209 4.23 -11.00 -19.03
N LEU A 210 3.52 -9.96 -18.56
CA LEU A 210 2.26 -10.13 -17.83
C LEU A 210 1.18 -10.77 -18.72
N ASP A 211 1.06 -10.34 -19.98
CA ASP A 211 0.11 -10.90 -20.93
C ASP A 211 0.39 -12.39 -21.18
N LYS A 212 1.67 -12.76 -21.32
CA LYS A 212 2.10 -14.17 -21.38
C LYS A 212 1.82 -14.96 -20.10
N PHE A 213 1.91 -14.35 -18.91
CA PHE A 213 1.52 -15.04 -17.68
C PHE A 213 0.03 -15.35 -17.61
N LEU A 214 -0.79 -14.55 -18.29
CA LEU A 214 -2.25 -14.69 -18.33
C LEU A 214 -2.74 -15.56 -19.50
N ASP A 215 -1.87 -15.91 -20.45
CA ASP A 215 -2.22 -16.82 -21.55
C ASP A 215 -2.71 -18.18 -21.01
N GLY A 216 -3.94 -18.54 -21.36
CA GLY A 216 -4.61 -19.74 -20.88
C GLY A 216 -4.94 -19.78 -19.38
N GLN A 217 -4.76 -18.67 -18.65
CA GLN A 217 -5.02 -18.58 -17.20
C GLN A 217 -6.22 -17.67 -16.89
N ASP A 218 -6.79 -17.87 -15.70
CA ASP A 218 -7.90 -17.06 -15.19
C ASP A 218 -7.41 -15.88 -14.33
N TYR A 219 -6.24 -16.04 -13.72
CA TYR A 219 -5.58 -15.15 -12.77
C TYR A 219 -4.06 -15.27 -12.96
N VAL A 220 -3.28 -14.29 -12.50
CA VAL A 220 -1.83 -14.19 -12.79
C VAL A 220 -1.01 -15.38 -12.26
N ALA A 221 -1.54 -16.10 -11.26
CA ALA A 221 -0.94 -17.28 -10.66
C ALA A 221 -1.76 -18.56 -10.91
N GLY A 222 -2.64 -18.57 -11.92
CA GLY A 222 -3.33 -19.77 -12.38
C GLY A 222 -4.85 -19.64 -12.44
N ARG A 223 -5.56 -20.59 -11.82
CA ARG A 223 -7.04 -20.69 -11.89
C ARG A 223 -7.79 -19.94 -10.80
N ASN A 224 -7.10 -19.52 -9.74
CA ASN A 224 -7.72 -18.92 -8.57
C ASN A 224 -7.14 -17.52 -8.31
N LEU A 225 -7.98 -16.62 -7.79
CA LEU A 225 -7.55 -15.31 -7.33
C LEU A 225 -6.53 -15.43 -6.20
N THR A 226 -5.42 -14.70 -6.32
CA THR A 226 -4.33 -14.65 -5.33
C THR A 226 -4.00 -13.21 -4.91
N ILE A 227 -3.17 -13.06 -3.88
CA ILE A 227 -2.61 -11.74 -3.52
C ILE A 227 -1.75 -11.13 -4.63
N ALA A 228 -1.21 -11.95 -5.54
CA ALA A 228 -0.46 -11.44 -6.69
C ALA A 228 -1.37 -10.70 -7.67
N ASP A 229 -2.60 -11.18 -7.86
CA ASP A 229 -3.58 -10.49 -8.70
C ASP A 229 -3.93 -9.12 -8.15
N LEU A 230 -4.12 -9.02 -6.83
CA LEU A 230 -4.45 -7.75 -6.17
C LEU A 230 -3.30 -6.75 -6.27
N ALA A 231 -2.05 -7.22 -6.10
CA ALA A 231 -0.86 -6.38 -6.23
C ALA A 231 -0.70 -5.84 -7.67
N ILE A 232 -0.76 -6.75 -8.64
CA ILE A 232 -0.59 -6.41 -10.06
C ILE A 232 -1.76 -5.54 -10.55
N ALA A 233 -2.99 -5.78 -10.07
CA ALA A 233 -4.15 -5.01 -10.49
C ALA A 233 -4.03 -3.54 -10.08
N ALA A 234 -3.46 -3.26 -8.90
CA ALA A 234 -3.16 -1.90 -8.48
C ALA A 234 -2.15 -1.22 -9.43
N THR A 235 -1.09 -1.94 -9.83
CA THR A 235 -0.09 -1.43 -10.79
C THR A 235 -0.68 -1.21 -12.18
N VAL A 236 -1.44 -2.17 -12.71
CA VAL A 236 -2.04 -2.11 -14.06
C VAL A 236 -3.07 -0.99 -14.14
N SER A 237 -3.98 -0.91 -13.17
CA SER A 237 -5.02 0.13 -13.15
C SER A 237 -4.44 1.54 -12.95
N THR A 238 -3.32 1.67 -12.24
CA THR A 238 -2.57 2.93 -12.15
C THR A 238 -1.92 3.29 -13.48
N SER A 239 -1.34 2.31 -14.19
CA SER A 239 -0.76 2.53 -15.53
C SER A 239 -1.82 2.99 -16.53
N GLU A 240 -3.00 2.37 -16.51
CA GLU A 240 -4.18 2.76 -17.31
C GLU A 240 -4.55 4.22 -17.04
N VAL A 241 -4.62 4.62 -15.77
CA VAL A 241 -4.90 6.02 -15.37
C VAL A 241 -3.85 7.00 -15.92
N PHE A 242 -2.58 6.61 -15.98
CA PHE A 242 -1.52 7.44 -16.55
C PHE A 242 -1.46 7.43 -18.07
N GLY A 243 -2.35 6.68 -18.73
CA GLY A 243 -2.47 6.65 -20.18
C GLY A 243 -1.74 5.51 -20.86
N PHE A 244 -1.33 4.47 -20.12
CA PHE A 244 -0.84 3.24 -20.73
C PHE A 244 -1.98 2.51 -21.44
N GLU A 245 -1.74 2.08 -22.68
CA GLU A 245 -2.75 1.43 -23.52
C GLU A 245 -2.88 -0.07 -23.18
N VAL A 246 -3.49 -0.37 -22.04
CA VAL A 246 -3.71 -1.74 -21.54
C VAL A 246 -4.45 -2.62 -22.56
N GLU A 247 -5.33 -2.04 -23.37
CA GLU A 247 -6.10 -2.73 -24.41
C GLU A 247 -5.24 -3.41 -25.50
N LYS A 248 -3.97 -3.02 -25.66
CA LYS A 248 -3.02 -3.73 -26.55
C LYS A 248 -2.72 -5.15 -26.09
N TYR A 249 -2.92 -5.43 -24.80
CA TYR A 249 -2.58 -6.68 -24.14
C TYR A 249 -3.88 -7.42 -23.81
N THR A 250 -4.36 -8.20 -24.77
CA THR A 250 -5.71 -8.81 -24.73
C THR A 250 -5.96 -9.64 -23.47
N ASN A 251 -4.95 -10.39 -22.99
CA ASN A 251 -5.11 -11.20 -21.79
C ASN A 251 -5.11 -10.33 -20.53
N VAL A 252 -4.28 -9.28 -20.50
CA VAL A 252 -4.27 -8.30 -19.39
C VAL A 252 -5.59 -7.54 -19.30
N ALA A 253 -6.11 -7.03 -20.41
CA ALA A 253 -7.38 -6.30 -20.45
C ALA A 253 -8.54 -7.16 -19.95
N LYS A 254 -8.67 -8.38 -20.49
CA LYS A 254 -9.68 -9.35 -20.07
C LYS A 254 -9.57 -9.72 -18.58
N TRP A 255 -8.35 -9.96 -18.09
CA TRP A 255 -8.11 -10.24 -16.68
C TRP A 255 -8.45 -9.03 -15.80
N MET A 256 -8.11 -7.82 -16.22
CA MET A 256 -8.39 -6.61 -15.46
C MET A 256 -9.90 -6.37 -15.32
N ASP A 257 -10.69 -6.60 -16.37
CA ASP A 257 -12.16 -6.55 -16.31
C ASP A 257 -12.74 -7.58 -15.33
N LYS A 258 -12.16 -8.79 -15.33
CA LYS A 258 -12.51 -9.81 -14.35
C LYS A 258 -12.19 -9.36 -12.92
N ILE A 259 -11.04 -8.72 -12.68
CA ILE A 259 -10.69 -8.18 -11.36
C ILE A 259 -11.65 -7.06 -10.96
N LYS A 260 -11.91 -6.09 -11.85
CA LYS A 260 -12.83 -4.95 -11.63
C LYS A 260 -14.24 -5.43 -11.22
N SER A 261 -14.72 -6.53 -11.80
CA SER A 261 -16.05 -7.09 -11.57
C SER A 261 -16.14 -8.10 -10.41
N SER A 262 -15.09 -8.90 -10.17
CA SER A 262 -15.15 -10.05 -9.25
C SER A 262 -14.35 -9.88 -7.96
N ALA A 263 -13.36 -8.98 -7.91
CA ALA A 263 -12.54 -8.81 -6.71
C ALA A 263 -13.34 -8.11 -5.59
N PRO A 264 -13.47 -8.74 -4.40
CA PRO A 264 -14.27 -8.19 -3.32
C PRO A 264 -13.81 -6.78 -2.91
N GLY A 265 -14.73 -5.82 -2.96
CA GLY A 265 -14.47 -4.44 -2.52
C GLY A 265 -13.57 -3.62 -3.44
N TYR A 266 -13.26 -4.08 -4.65
CA TYR A 266 -12.38 -3.41 -5.61
C TYR A 266 -12.70 -1.91 -5.79
N ARG A 267 -13.98 -1.58 -6.02
CA ARG A 267 -14.41 -0.19 -6.24
C ARG A 267 -13.98 0.74 -5.10
N LYS A 268 -14.16 0.29 -3.85
CA LYS A 268 -13.83 1.09 -2.66
C LYS A 268 -12.34 1.07 -2.32
N ALA A 269 -11.70 -0.08 -2.50
CA ALA A 269 -10.30 -0.27 -2.11
C ALA A 269 -9.30 0.30 -3.13
N ASN A 270 -9.66 0.32 -4.41
CA ASN A 270 -8.79 0.76 -5.50
C ASN A 270 -9.47 1.83 -6.38
N GLY A 271 -10.70 1.60 -6.83
CA GLY A 271 -11.41 2.47 -7.77
C GLY A 271 -11.53 3.94 -7.33
N GLU A 272 -11.93 4.20 -6.08
CA GLU A 272 -12.03 5.58 -5.55
C GLU A 272 -10.66 6.30 -5.55
N GLY A 273 -9.58 5.57 -5.25
CA GLY A 273 -8.22 6.12 -5.30
C GLY A 273 -7.77 6.44 -6.73
N LEU A 274 -8.17 5.62 -7.71
CA LEU A 274 -7.88 5.84 -9.12
C LEU A 274 -8.61 7.06 -9.69
N GLU A 275 -9.87 7.30 -9.32
CA GLU A 275 -10.62 8.49 -9.75
C GLU A 275 -9.95 9.78 -9.28
N ILE A 276 -9.46 9.73 -8.04
CA ILE A 276 -8.68 10.82 -7.46
C ILE A 276 -7.37 11.00 -8.24
N LEU A 277 -6.64 9.91 -8.51
CA LEU A 277 -5.38 9.93 -9.25
C LEU A 277 -5.53 10.40 -10.70
N LYS A 278 -6.62 10.05 -11.37
CA LYS A 278 -6.92 10.46 -12.75
C LYS A 278 -7.05 11.97 -12.87
N LYS A 279 -7.79 12.60 -11.95
CA LYS A 279 -7.91 14.07 -11.89
C LYS A 279 -6.55 14.75 -11.72
N LEU A 280 -5.60 14.12 -11.02
CA LEU A 280 -4.24 14.64 -10.87
C LEU A 280 -3.46 14.56 -12.18
N ALA A 281 -3.49 13.40 -12.84
CA ALA A 281 -2.77 13.17 -14.08
C ALA A 281 -3.25 14.13 -15.18
N ASP A 282 -4.56 14.37 -15.27
CA ASP A 282 -5.13 15.30 -16.24
C ASP A 282 -4.68 16.75 -15.99
N ASN A 283 -4.66 17.19 -14.73
CA ASN A 283 -4.20 18.56 -14.38
C ASN A 283 -2.71 18.78 -14.68
N SER A 284 -1.88 17.74 -14.56
CA SER A 284 -0.43 17.84 -14.82
C SER A 284 -0.06 18.00 -16.30
N LYS A 285 -1.01 17.71 -17.22
CA LYS A 285 -0.82 17.84 -18.68
C LYS A 285 -1.29 19.18 -19.24
N THR A 286 -1.97 19.99 -18.45
CA THR A 286 -2.60 21.26 -18.85
C THR A 286 -1.87 22.52 -18.38
N GLU A 287 -0.76 22.39 -17.65
CA GLU A 287 0.17 23.47 -17.27
C GLU A 287 1.48 23.36 -18.07
#